data_AF-A0A1F4DX12-F1
#
_entry.id   AF-A0A1F4DX12-F1
#
_cell.length_a   1.000
_cell.length_b   1.000
_cell.length_c   1.000
_cell.angle_alpha   90.00
_cell.angle_beta   90.00
_cell.angle_gamma   90.00
#
_symmetry.space_group_name_H-M   'P 1'
#
loop_
_entity.id
_entity.type
_entity.pdbx_description
1 polymer ?
#
loop_
_entity_poly.entity_id
_entity_poly.type
_entity_poly.pdbx_seq_one_letter_code
_entity_poly.pdbx_strand_id
1 'polypeptide(L)' 'ARLSDLVRKALLGEEVVIAKDNKPLVRLVPLTASHARAPGSAKGQLRMAPDFDRTPEDFADYL' A
#
# COMPACT_ATOMS: atom_id res chain seq x y z
N ALA A 1 -21.56 24.80 -5.69
CA ALA A 1 -20.55 23.75 -5.42
C ALA A 1 -20.99 22.44 -6.08
N ARG A 2 -20.09 21.65 -6.68
CA ARG A 2 -20.42 20.38 -7.39
C ARG A 2 -19.62 19.14 -6.90
N LEU A 3 -18.95 19.24 -5.75
CA LEU A 3 -18.05 18.20 -5.27
C LEU A 3 -18.75 16.84 -5.10
N SER A 4 -19.98 16.83 -4.60
CA SER A 4 -20.75 15.59 -4.41
C SER A 4 -20.99 14.81 -5.71
N ASP A 5 -21.19 15.49 -6.85
CA ASP A 5 -21.34 14.85 -8.16
C ASP A 5 -20.02 14.20 -8.61
N LEU A 6 -18.91 14.92 -8.43
CA LEU A 6 -17.57 14.43 -8.79
C LEU A 6 -17.17 13.22 -7.94
N VAL A 7 -17.51 13.22 -6.65
CA VAL A 7 -17.31 12.06 -5.77
C VAL A 7 -18.11 10.85 -6.27
N ARG A 8 -19.39 11.02 -6.62
CA ARG A 8 -20.20 9.93 -7.18
C ARG A 8 -19.60 9.35 -8.46
N LYS A 9 -19.14 10.19 -9.38
CA LYS A 9 -18.47 9.76 -10.62
C LYS A 9 -17.19 8.95 -10.33
N ALA A 10 -16.34 9.46 -9.44
CA ALA A 10 -15.14 8.74 -9.03
C ALA A 10 -15.47 7.37 -8.41
N LEU A 11 -16.48 7.29 -7.53
CA LEU A 11 -16.94 6.03 -6.93
C LEU A 11 -17.51 5.03 -7.95
N LEU A 12 -18.03 5.51 -9.08
CA LEU A 12 -18.46 4.68 -10.21
C LEU A 12 -17.30 4.23 -11.11
N GLY A 13 -16.06 4.62 -10.79
CA GLY A 13 -14.86 4.27 -11.53
C GLY A 13 -14.49 5.25 -12.66
N GLU A 14 -15.18 6.39 -12.77
CA GLU A 14 -14.79 7.44 -13.72
C GLU A 14 -13.51 8.14 -13.25
N GLU A 15 -12.63 8.49 -14.20
CA GLU A 15 -11.46 9.32 -13.90
C GLU A 15 -11.87 10.79 -13.70
N VAL A 16 -11.45 11.36 -12.57
CA VAL A 16 -11.74 12.76 -12.22
C VAL A 16 -10.44 13.47 -11.83
N VAL A 17 -10.00 14.42 -12.67
CA VAL A 17 -8.80 15.24 -12.46
C VAL A 17 -9.15 16.70 -12.15
N ILE A 18 -8.76 17.13 -10.95
CA ILE A 18 -8.64 18.49 -10.41
C ILE A 18 -7.60 19.35 -11.14
N ALA A 19 -7.95 20.21 -12.11
CA ALA A 19 -7.00 21.13 -12.75
C ALA A 19 -7.21 22.61 -12.38
N LYS A 20 -6.12 23.39 -12.37
CA LYS A 20 -6.12 24.86 -12.29
C LYS A 20 -5.17 25.41 -13.33
N ASP A 21 -5.57 26.45 -14.07
CA ASP A 21 -4.75 27.07 -15.12
C ASP A 21 -4.21 26.05 -16.15
N ASN A 22 -5.07 25.12 -16.58
CA ASN A 22 -4.75 23.98 -17.47
C ASN A 22 -3.65 23.04 -16.95
N LYS A 23 -3.34 23.09 -15.64
CA LYS A 23 -2.39 22.19 -15.00
C LYS A 23 -3.14 21.22 -14.08
N PRO A 24 -2.99 19.90 -14.25
CA PRO A 24 -3.55 18.91 -13.34
C PRO A 24 -2.84 19.01 -11.99
N LEU A 25 -3.62 19.11 -10.90
CA LEU A 25 -3.10 19.27 -9.54
C LEU A 25 -3.45 18.10 -8.64
N VAL A 26 -4.66 17.57 -8.75
CA VAL A 26 -5.15 16.48 -7.91
C VAL A 26 -6.01 15.52 -8.72
N ARG A 27 -6.08 14.26 -8.29
CA ARG A 27 -6.99 13.25 -8.85
C ARG A 27 -7.88 12.73 -7.74
N LEU A 28 -9.19 12.66 -7.99
CA LEU A 28 -10.14 12.01 -7.09
C LEU A 28 -10.10 10.52 -7.37
N VAL A 29 -9.72 9.74 -6.37
CA VAL A 29 -9.68 8.27 -6.43
C VAL A 29 -10.51 7.70 -5.29
N PRO A 30 -11.34 6.67 -5.54
CA PRO A 30 -11.99 5.93 -4.47
C PRO A 30 -10.97 5.35 -3.50
N LEU A 31 -11.23 5.47 -2.21
CA LEU A 31 -10.49 4.71 -1.22
C LEU A 31 -11.02 3.28 -1.24
N THR A 32 -10.15 2.33 -1.56
CA THR A 32 -10.45 0.92 -1.38
C THR A 32 -10.18 0.57 0.08
N ALA A 33 -11.09 -0.21 0.69
CA ALA A 33 -10.83 -0.76 2.01
C ALA A 33 -9.56 -1.62 1.92
N SER A 34 -8.52 -1.25 2.66
CA SER A 34 -7.42 -2.19 2.89
C SER A 34 -8.00 -3.29 3.76
N HIS A 35 -7.86 -4.54 3.32
CA HIS A 35 -8.22 -5.67 4.17
C HIS A 35 -7.35 -5.59 5.43
N ALA A 36 -7.98 -5.74 6.59
CA ALA A 36 -7.24 -5.88 7.84
C ALA A 36 -6.22 -7.00 7.66
N ARG A 37 -4.94 -6.68 7.87
CA ARG A 37 -3.86 -7.67 7.73
C ARG A 37 -4.06 -8.74 8.79
N ALA A 38 -4.24 -10.00 8.35
CA ALA A 38 -4.23 -11.15 9.24
C ALA A 38 -2.82 -11.79 9.23
N PRO A 39 -2.01 -11.65 10.30
CA PRO A 39 -0.72 -12.29 10.38
C PRO A 39 -0.85 -13.82 10.50
N GLY A 40 0.23 -14.55 10.21
CA GLY A 40 0.28 -16.00 10.40
C GLY A 40 -0.20 -16.84 9.22
N SER A 41 -0.32 -16.28 8.02
CA SER A 41 -0.66 -17.03 6.79
C SER A 41 0.30 -18.20 6.49
N ALA A 42 1.53 -18.17 7.02
CA ALA A 42 2.54 -19.22 6.90
C ALA A 42 2.78 -20.01 8.21
N LYS A 43 1.86 -19.95 9.18
CA LYS A 43 2.02 -20.64 10.47
C LYS A 43 2.19 -22.15 10.24
N GLY A 44 3.30 -22.72 10.74
CA GLY A 44 3.61 -24.14 10.62
C GLY A 44 4.14 -24.58 9.25
N GLN A 45 4.26 -23.66 8.28
CA GLN A 45 4.80 -23.94 6.94
C GLN A 45 6.29 -23.60 6.82
N LEU A 46 6.85 -22.96 7.84
CA LEU A 46 8.24 -22.51 7.87
C LEU A 46 9.02 -23.33 8.90
N ARG A 47 10.23 -23.77 8.51
CA ARG A 47 11.21 -24.37 9.41
C ARG A 47 12.44 -23.46 9.44
N MET A 48 12.83 -23.03 10.62
CA MET A 48 14.09 -22.32 10.82
C MET A 48 15.26 -23.30 10.69
N ALA A 49 16.32 -22.87 10.01
CA ALA A 49 17.57 -23.62 10.00
C ALA A 49 18.21 -23.61 11.39
N PRO A 50 18.96 -24.66 11.79
CA PRO A 50 19.60 -24.70 13.11
C PRO A 50 20.56 -23.55 13.41
N ASP A 51 21.10 -22.92 12.36
CA ASP A 51 22.07 -21.83 12.44
C ASP A 51 21.45 -20.46 12.17
N PHE A 52 20.12 -20.32 12.20
CA PHE A 52 19.41 -19.07 11.90
C PHE A 52 19.92 -17.87 12.73
N ASP A 53 20.22 -18.09 14.01
CA ASP A 53 20.68 -17.04 14.92
C ASP A 53 22.18 -16.73 14.76
N ARG A 54 22.89 -17.44 13.89
CA ARG A 54 24.32 -17.18 13.63
C ARG A 54 24.47 -16.02 12.66
N THR A 55 25.06 -14.93 13.13
CA THR A 55 25.48 -13.81 12.28
C THR A 55 26.48 -14.29 11.21
N PRO A 56 26.28 -13.97 9.92
CA PRO A 56 27.24 -14.34 8.87
C PRO A 56 28.58 -13.61 9.03
N GLU A 57 29.66 -14.22 8.57
CA GLU A 57 31.03 -13.71 8.74
C GLU A 57 31.22 -12.31 8.12
N ASP A 58 30.59 -12.04 6.97
CA ASP A 58 30.64 -10.75 6.27
C ASP A 58 30.02 -9.58 7.07
N PHE A 59 29.31 -9.86 8.16
CA PHE A 59 28.70 -8.85 9.04
C PHE A 59 29.53 -8.55 10.30
N ALA A 60 30.73 -9.12 10.44
CA ALA A 60 31.58 -8.94 11.61
C ALA A 60 31.89 -7.47 11.92
N ASP A 61 32.06 -6.63 10.90
CA ASP A 61 32.39 -5.21 11.04
C ASP A 61 31.25 -4.35 11.61
N TYR A 62 30.04 -4.91 11.74
CA TYR A 62 28.83 -4.20 12.20
C TYR A 62 28.35 -4.60 13.61
N LEU A 63 29.09 -5.48 14.31
CA LEU A 63 28.86 -5.86 15.71
C LEU A 63 29.70 -5.00 16.65
#